data_AF-A0A1X0A2Q9-F1
#
_entry.id   AF-A0A1X0A2Q9-F1
#
_cell.length_a   1.000
_cell.length_b   1.000
_cell.length_c   1.000
_cell.angle_alpha   90.00
_cell.angle_beta   90.00
_cell.angle_gamma   90.00
#
_symmetry.space_group_name_H-M   'P 1'
#
loop_
_entity.id
_entity.type
_entity.pdbx_description
1 polymer ?
#
loop_
_entity_poly.entity_id
_entity_poly.type
_entity_poly.pdbx_seq_one_letter_code
_entity_poly.pdbx_strand_id
1 'polypeptide(L)'
;MNTPLSASTNGVDVRSFNSGAVTRVRYRGWIVDVDRAGTITVPRQTVTSAAEDLAVCLDAARTISAKNAADTKAAAEAARAAAAAAEPAAHIVAAVPDRRPQLRPLVQVLQAACAIADQHWHRGRNDIYTCTKQAWLDHEMSVPFAWLLRALREALPPNTTLTDYNDQADHAGAVGLFDTAIQNLTGAQRRPPTPIQAAS
;
A
#
# COMPACT_ATOMS: atom_id res chain seq x y z
N MET A 1 14.77 19.88 17.27
CA MET A 1 13.99 19.93 18.52
C MET A 1 12.61 20.45 18.15
N ASN A 2 11.59 19.58 18.11
CA ASN A 2 10.23 19.97 17.72
C ASN A 2 9.42 20.24 18.98
N THR A 3 9.06 21.51 19.19
CA THR A 3 8.16 21.94 20.25
C THR A 3 6.74 21.45 19.93
N PRO A 4 6.07 20.69 20.80
CA PRO A 4 4.69 20.28 20.57
C PRO A 4 3.75 21.50 20.69
N LEU A 5 2.84 21.66 19.73
CA LEU A 5 1.71 22.59 19.87
C LEU A 5 0.75 22.04 20.92
N SER A 6 0.69 22.69 22.08
CA SER A 6 -0.33 22.45 23.10
C SER A 6 -1.51 23.38 22.86
N ALA A 7 -2.70 22.80 22.63
CA ALA A 7 -3.96 23.52 22.71
C ALA A 7 -4.66 23.08 24.00
N SER A 8 -4.99 24.04 24.87
CA SER A 8 -5.78 23.79 26.07
C SER A 8 -7.13 24.47 25.93
N THR A 9 -8.19 23.67 25.94
CA THR A 9 -9.57 24.16 25.96
C THR A 9 -10.25 23.51 27.16
N ASN A 10 -10.81 24.31 28.06
CA ASN A 10 -11.56 23.86 29.25
C ASN A 10 -10.81 22.91 30.21
N GLY A 11 -9.48 23.06 30.34
CA GLY A 11 -8.67 22.23 31.25
C GLY A 11 -8.31 20.84 30.71
N VAL A 12 -8.68 20.56 29.45
CA VAL A 12 -8.20 19.40 28.70
C VAL A 12 -6.86 19.76 28.06
N ASP A 13 -5.81 18.97 28.33
CA ASP A 13 -4.49 19.10 27.70
C ASP A 13 -4.42 18.13 26.53
N VAL A 14 -4.27 18.66 25.32
CA VAL A 14 -4.13 17.86 24.09
C VAL A 14 -2.69 17.96 23.61
N ARG A 15 -2.01 16.82 23.48
CA ARG A 15 -0.63 16.73 22.99
C ARG A 15 -0.49 15.69 21.90
N SER A 16 0.08 16.08 20.78
CA SER A 16 0.45 15.16 19.72
C SER A 16 1.87 14.63 19.95
N PHE A 17 2.04 13.31 19.81
CA PHE A 17 3.31 12.61 19.93
C PHE A 17 3.67 11.94 18.60
N ASN A 18 4.97 11.81 18.31
CA ASN A 18 5.52 11.23 17.07
C ASN A 18 4.88 11.80 15.79
N SER A 19 5.36 12.94 15.31
CA SER A 19 5.04 13.43 13.95
C SER A 19 3.55 13.39 13.55
N GLY A 20 2.63 13.53 14.51
CA GLY A 20 1.17 13.45 14.28
C GLY A 20 0.55 12.06 14.21
N ALA A 21 1.21 11.01 14.72
CA ALA A 21 0.70 9.63 14.70
C ALA A 21 -0.34 9.37 15.81
N VAL A 22 -0.16 9.97 16.99
CA VAL A 22 -1.04 9.77 18.15
C VAL A 22 -1.27 11.09 18.87
N THR A 23 -2.53 11.43 19.11
CA THR A 23 -2.99 12.58 19.89
C THR A 23 -3.46 12.12 21.25
N ARG A 24 -2.76 12.55 22.30
CA ARG A 24 -3.10 12.24 23.68
C ARG A 24 -3.94 13.35 24.29
N VAL A 25 -5.08 12.97 24.84
CA VAL A 25 -6.00 13.83 25.57
C VAL A 25 -5.85 13.53 27.06
N ARG A 26 -5.64 14.57 27.87
CA ARG A 26 -5.52 14.45 29.32
C ARG A 26 -6.52 15.36 30.01
N TYR A 27 -7.25 14.83 30.98
CA TYR A 27 -8.17 15.60 31.80
C TYR A 27 -8.22 15.03 33.21
N ARG A 28 -7.94 15.88 34.21
CA ARG A 28 -8.01 15.53 35.66
C ARG A 28 -7.42 14.15 35.99
N GLY A 29 -6.24 13.83 35.45
CA GLY A 29 -5.53 12.57 35.71
C GLY A 29 -5.81 11.45 34.70
N TRP A 30 -6.94 11.49 34.00
CA TRP A 30 -7.26 10.55 32.93
C TRP A 30 -6.45 10.82 31.66
N ILE A 31 -6.06 9.76 30.99
CA ILE A 31 -5.35 9.78 29.71
C ILE A 31 -6.13 8.94 28.70
N VAL A 32 -6.35 9.50 27.51
CA VAL A 32 -6.94 8.83 26.35
C VAL A 32 -6.09 9.14 25.13
N ASP A 33 -5.77 8.11 24.35
CA ASP A 33 -4.98 8.24 23.12
C ASP A 33 -5.88 8.10 21.90
N VAL A 34 -5.70 8.97 20.91
CA VAL A 34 -6.44 8.97 19.64
C VAL A 34 -5.41 8.86 18.51
N ASP A 35 -5.49 7.81 17.70
CA ASP A 35 -4.61 7.66 16.55
C ASP A 35 -5.03 8.57 15.37
N ARG A 36 -4.20 8.59 14.33
CA ARG A 36 -4.48 9.33 13.10
C ARG A 36 -5.71 8.82 12.33
N ALA A 37 -6.04 7.54 12.46
CA ALA A 37 -7.22 6.94 11.84
C ALA A 37 -8.53 7.25 12.63
N GLY A 38 -8.41 7.80 13.84
CA GLY A 38 -9.51 8.11 14.74
C GLY A 38 -9.81 7.02 15.78
N THR A 39 -8.99 5.98 15.90
CA THR A 39 -9.15 4.96 16.94
C THR A 39 -8.85 5.54 18.31
N ILE A 40 -9.79 5.38 19.25
CA ILE A 40 -9.65 5.82 20.64
C ILE A 40 -9.19 4.65 21.50
N THR A 41 -8.07 4.82 22.19
CA THR A 41 -7.50 3.83 23.11
C THR A 41 -7.39 4.42 24.51
N VAL A 42 -7.88 3.71 25.52
CA VAL A 42 -7.68 4.06 26.92
C VAL A 42 -6.57 3.15 27.47
N PRO A 43 -5.34 3.66 27.69
CA PRO A 43 -4.27 2.84 28.24
C PRO A 43 -4.61 2.40 29.67
N ARG A 44 -4.11 1.22 30.07
CA ARG A 44 -4.25 0.74 31.44
C ARG A 44 -3.52 1.72 32.38
N GLN A 45 -4.27 2.39 33.24
CA GLN A 45 -3.78 3.45 34.10
C GLN A 45 -4.38 3.33 35.51
N THR A 46 -3.56 3.62 36.52
CA THR A 46 -3.99 3.76 37.91
C THR A 46 -4.24 5.23 38.18
N VAL A 47 -5.52 5.60 38.29
CA VAL A 47 -5.99 6.97 38.55
C VAL A 47 -6.87 6.99 39.79
N THR A 48 -6.71 8.04 40.58
CA THR A 48 -7.49 8.32 41.81
C THR A 48 -8.67 9.26 41.56
N SER A 49 -8.90 9.63 40.31
CA SER A 49 -9.85 10.65 39.87
C SER A 49 -11.22 10.05 39.56
N ALA A 50 -12.25 10.89 39.53
CA ALA A 50 -13.63 10.45 39.41
C ALA A 50 -13.90 9.84 38.02
N ALA A 51 -14.79 8.85 37.93
CA ALA A 51 -15.10 8.18 36.65
C ALA A 51 -15.83 9.12 35.68
N GLU A 52 -16.52 10.13 36.19
CA GLU A 52 -17.21 11.16 35.42
C GLU A 52 -16.21 12.03 34.64
N ASP A 53 -14.99 12.23 35.16
CA ASP A 53 -13.93 12.96 34.47
C ASP A 53 -13.42 12.18 33.24
N LEU A 54 -13.52 10.85 33.22
CA LEU A 54 -13.23 10.03 32.04
C LEU A 54 -14.23 10.31 30.91
N ALA A 55 -15.51 10.58 31.23
CA ALA A 55 -16.51 10.89 30.22
C ALA A 55 -16.18 12.19 29.48
N VAL A 56 -15.70 13.21 30.20
CA VAL A 56 -15.19 14.47 29.61
C VAL A 56 -13.98 14.21 28.71
N CYS A 57 -13.07 13.36 29.17
CA CYS A 57 -11.87 12.98 28.42
C CYS A 57 -12.21 12.20 27.12
N LEU A 58 -13.21 11.31 27.18
CA LEU A 58 -13.69 10.54 26.03
C LEU A 58 -14.50 11.40 25.05
N ASP A 59 -15.27 12.37 25.53
CA ASP A 59 -16.02 13.28 24.66
C ASP A 59 -15.06 14.12 23.80
N ALA A 60 -14.03 14.71 24.44
CA ALA A 60 -12.96 15.40 23.74
C ALA A 60 -12.22 14.49 22.74
N ALA A 61 -11.94 13.23 23.12
CA ALA A 61 -11.32 12.24 22.24
C ALA A 61 -12.20 11.88 21.03
N ARG A 62 -13.53 11.81 21.19
CA ARG A 62 -14.49 11.58 20.11
C ARG A 62 -14.56 12.75 19.14
N THR A 63 -14.51 13.99 19.64
CA THR A 63 -14.42 15.17 18.77
C THR A 63 -13.16 15.13 17.90
N ILE A 64 -12.02 14.77 18.49
CA ILE A 64 -10.74 14.65 17.77
C ILE A 64 -10.78 13.48 16.77
N SER A 65 -11.35 12.33 17.17
CA SER A 65 -11.53 11.16 16.30
C SER A 65 -12.39 11.49 15.07
N ALA A 66 -13.54 12.14 15.27
CA ALA A 66 -14.43 12.54 14.18
C ALA A 66 -13.74 13.50 13.21
N LYS A 67 -12.95 14.45 13.74
CA LYS A 67 -12.14 15.35 12.93
C LYS A 67 -11.07 14.59 12.13
N ASN A 68 -10.32 13.69 12.76
CA ASN A 68 -9.29 12.91 12.08
C ASN A 68 -9.86 12.01 10.98
N ALA A 69 -11.02 11.40 11.21
CA ALA A 69 -11.72 10.59 10.20
C ALA A 69 -12.20 11.45 9.03
N ALA A 70 -12.75 12.64 9.31
CA ALA A 70 -13.15 13.60 8.28
C ALA A 70 -11.94 14.13 7.48
N ASP A 71 -10.85 14.48 8.15
CA ASP A 71 -9.61 14.95 7.52
C ASP A 71 -8.97 13.84 6.67
N THR A 72 -9.01 12.59 7.13
CA THR A 72 -8.50 11.43 6.36
C THR A 72 -9.35 11.17 5.12
N LYS A 73 -10.68 11.27 5.26
CA LYS A 73 -11.62 11.13 4.13
C LYS A 73 -11.46 12.28 3.13
N ALA A 74 -11.38 13.52 3.62
CA ALA A 74 -11.16 14.71 2.80
C ALA A 74 -9.79 14.66 2.10
N ALA A 75 -8.74 14.18 2.76
CA ALA A 75 -7.43 13.96 2.14
C ALA A 75 -7.48 12.87 1.06
N ALA A 76 -8.23 11.79 1.27
CA ALA A 76 -8.42 10.75 0.25
C ALA A 76 -9.25 11.25 -0.95
N GLU A 77 -10.30 12.04 -0.70
CA GLU A 77 -11.12 12.66 -1.73
C GLU A 77 -10.35 13.75 -2.49
N ALA A 78 -9.56 14.58 -1.79
CA ALA A 78 -8.68 15.57 -2.39
C ALA A 78 -7.55 14.92 -3.19
N ALA A 79 -6.98 13.79 -2.73
CA ALA A 79 -6.01 13.01 -3.50
C ALA A 79 -6.65 12.44 -4.77
N ARG A 80 -7.90 11.94 -4.68
CA ARG A 80 -8.65 11.44 -5.82
C ARG A 80 -9.06 12.54 -6.80
N ALA A 81 -9.43 13.71 -6.29
CA ALA A 81 -9.79 14.88 -7.10
C ALA A 81 -8.56 15.55 -7.72
N ALA A 82 -7.44 15.64 -7.01
CA ALA A 82 -6.17 16.11 -7.55
C ALA A 82 -5.63 15.16 -8.63
N ALA A 83 -5.80 13.84 -8.44
CA ALA A 83 -5.51 12.85 -9.48
C ALA A 83 -6.44 12.97 -10.70
N ALA A 84 -7.63 13.57 -10.56
CA ALA A 84 -8.59 13.76 -11.65
C ALA A 84 -8.52 15.16 -12.31
N ALA A 85 -8.05 16.19 -11.59
CA ALA A 85 -8.05 17.59 -12.05
C ALA A 85 -6.69 18.08 -12.59
N ALA A 86 -5.63 17.29 -12.42
CA ALA A 86 -4.36 17.60 -13.07
C ALA A 86 -4.41 17.19 -14.55
N GLU A 87 -4.52 18.16 -15.47
CA GLU A 87 -3.95 17.97 -16.81
C GLU A 87 -2.44 17.70 -16.68
N PRO A 88 -1.84 16.83 -17.51
CA PRO A 88 -0.60 16.12 -17.17
C PRO A 88 0.62 17.03 -17.27
N ALA A 89 0.87 17.82 -16.23
CA ALA A 89 2.13 18.49 -16.02
C ALA A 89 3.12 17.48 -15.43
N ALA A 90 4.23 17.28 -16.15
CA ALA A 90 5.35 16.41 -15.85
C ALA A 90 5.79 16.45 -14.36
N HIS A 91 5.25 15.53 -13.57
CA HIS A 91 5.86 14.98 -12.37
C HIS A 91 5.92 13.47 -12.59
N ILE A 92 7.02 12.85 -12.20
CA ILE A 92 7.29 11.41 -12.35
C ILE A 92 6.42 10.63 -11.35
N VAL A 93 5.11 10.80 -11.41
CA VAL A 93 4.20 9.68 -11.42
C VAL A 93 4.28 9.23 -12.86
N ALA A 94 4.89 8.07 -13.14
CA ALA A 94 4.62 7.43 -14.40
C ALA A 94 3.11 7.15 -14.40
N ALA A 95 2.32 8.10 -14.91
CA ALA A 95 1.19 7.78 -15.75
C ALA A 95 1.73 6.64 -16.60
N VAL A 96 1.29 5.41 -16.32
CA VAL A 96 1.60 4.27 -17.15
C VAL A 96 1.16 4.74 -18.52
N PRO A 97 2.09 5.11 -19.42
CA PRO A 97 1.65 5.54 -20.71
C PRO A 97 1.01 4.29 -21.30
N ASP A 98 -0.11 4.42 -21.98
CA ASP A 98 -0.62 3.37 -22.86
C ASP A 98 0.43 2.95 -23.93
N ARG A 99 1.63 3.54 -23.94
CA ARG A 99 2.83 2.88 -24.43
C ARG A 99 3.07 1.62 -23.62
N ARG A 100 2.60 0.50 -24.18
CA ARG A 100 3.00 -0.86 -23.79
C ARG A 100 4.47 -0.84 -23.35
N PRO A 101 4.79 -1.29 -22.12
CA PRO A 101 6.16 -1.31 -21.65
C PRO A 101 7.00 -2.10 -22.63
N GLN A 102 8.27 -1.73 -22.78
CA GLN A 102 9.19 -2.55 -23.55
C GLN A 102 9.22 -3.94 -22.93
N LEU A 103 8.73 -4.94 -23.67
CA LEU A 103 8.54 -6.30 -23.17
C LEU A 103 9.87 -6.93 -22.74
N ARG A 104 10.98 -6.54 -23.39
CA ARG A 104 12.30 -7.11 -23.12
C ARG A 104 12.81 -6.77 -21.71
N PRO A 105 12.87 -5.50 -21.27
CA PRO A 105 13.14 -5.15 -19.87
C PRO A 105 12.20 -5.84 -18.87
N LEU A 106 10.90 -5.91 -19.19
CA LEU A 106 9.91 -6.54 -18.31
C LEU A 106 10.21 -8.04 -18.09
N VAL A 107 10.50 -8.75 -19.18
CA VAL A 107 10.87 -10.17 -19.15
C VAL A 107 12.20 -10.37 -18.41
N GLN A 108 13.20 -9.50 -18.61
CA GLN A 108 14.49 -9.59 -17.91
C GLN A 108 14.32 -9.49 -16.39
N VAL A 109 13.51 -8.55 -15.91
CA VAL A 109 13.25 -8.39 -14.48
C VAL A 109 12.48 -9.60 -13.91
N LEU A 110 11.51 -10.14 -14.65
CA LEU A 110 10.79 -11.36 -14.22
C LEU A 110 11.70 -12.60 -14.21
N GLN A 111 12.63 -12.71 -15.17
CA GLN A 111 13.63 -13.79 -15.21
C GLN A 111 14.58 -13.70 -14.01
N ALA A 112 15.04 -12.49 -13.66
CA ALA A 112 15.85 -12.27 -12.48
C ALA A 112 15.08 -12.58 -11.19
N ALA A 113 13.81 -12.19 -11.11
CA ALA A 113 12.93 -12.54 -9.98
C ALA A 113 12.75 -14.05 -9.85
N CYS A 114 12.60 -14.75 -10.98
CA CYS A 114 12.52 -16.21 -11.04
C CYS A 114 13.80 -16.86 -10.51
N ALA A 115 14.98 -16.38 -10.93
CA ALA A 115 16.27 -16.89 -10.45
C ALA A 115 16.47 -16.65 -8.94
N ILE A 116 16.04 -15.50 -8.42
CA ILE A 116 16.07 -15.20 -6.98
C ILE A 116 15.10 -16.12 -6.22
N ALA A 117 13.90 -16.34 -6.75
CA ALA A 117 12.96 -17.29 -6.16
C ALA A 117 13.55 -18.71 -6.16
N ASP A 118 14.14 -19.14 -7.25
CA ASP A 118 14.74 -20.48 -7.37
C ASP A 118 15.83 -20.73 -6.31
N GLN A 119 16.68 -19.73 -6.04
CA GLN A 119 17.81 -19.87 -5.11
C GLN A 119 17.44 -19.57 -3.64
N HIS A 120 16.48 -18.69 -3.42
CA HIS A 120 16.24 -18.10 -2.11
C HIS A 120 14.80 -18.18 -1.62
N TRP A 121 13.92 -18.93 -2.31
CA TRP A 121 12.52 -19.05 -1.91
C TRP A 121 12.38 -19.40 -0.43
N HIS A 122 11.61 -18.60 0.28
CA HIS A 122 11.22 -18.90 1.64
C HIS A 122 9.93 -18.18 1.98
N ARG A 123 8.86 -18.93 2.23
CA ARG A 123 7.49 -18.42 2.48
C ARG A 123 7.42 -17.21 3.43
N GLY A 124 8.22 -17.22 4.50
CA GLY A 124 8.21 -16.14 5.50
C GLY A 124 9.32 -15.07 5.37
N ARG A 125 10.23 -15.19 4.41
CA ARG A 125 11.40 -14.27 4.30
C ARG A 125 11.64 -13.75 2.89
N ASN A 126 11.43 -14.60 1.88
CA ASN A 126 11.69 -14.35 0.47
C ASN A 126 10.52 -14.93 -0.33
N ASP A 127 9.43 -14.18 -0.33
CA ASP A 127 8.19 -14.51 -1.01
C ASP A 127 8.15 -13.88 -2.42
N ILE A 128 7.06 -14.08 -3.17
CA ILE A 128 6.95 -13.63 -4.57
C ILE A 128 7.16 -12.11 -4.66
N TYR A 129 6.61 -11.36 -3.71
CA TYR A 129 6.75 -9.91 -3.66
C TYR A 129 8.20 -9.48 -3.39
N THR A 130 8.87 -10.15 -2.45
CA THR A 130 10.25 -9.84 -2.06
C THR A 130 11.22 -10.18 -3.19
N CYS A 131 11.08 -11.36 -3.82
CA CYS A 131 11.89 -11.74 -4.99
C CYS A 131 11.68 -10.78 -6.16
N THR A 132 10.42 -10.40 -6.45
CA THR A 132 10.11 -9.45 -7.53
C THR A 132 10.67 -8.06 -7.23
N LYS A 133 10.54 -7.60 -5.98
CA LYS A 133 11.03 -6.28 -5.56
C LYS A 133 12.55 -6.23 -5.60
N GLN A 134 13.24 -7.28 -5.17
CA GLN A 134 14.70 -7.35 -5.23
C GLN A 134 15.19 -7.30 -6.68
N ALA A 135 14.64 -8.13 -7.57
CA ALA A 135 14.97 -8.08 -9.00
C ALA A 135 14.70 -6.72 -9.62
N TRP A 136 13.59 -6.07 -9.25
CA TRP A 136 13.27 -4.74 -9.74
C TRP A 136 14.28 -3.68 -9.30
N LEU A 137 14.79 -3.77 -8.07
CA LEU A 137 15.84 -2.88 -7.57
C LEU A 137 17.20 -3.18 -8.23
N ASP A 138 17.56 -4.45 -8.40
CA ASP A 138 18.81 -4.89 -9.04
C ASP A 138 18.89 -4.44 -10.51
N HIS A 139 17.73 -4.28 -11.16
CA HIS A 139 17.59 -3.74 -12.51
C HIS A 139 17.26 -2.23 -12.53
N GLU A 140 17.66 -1.49 -11.49
CA GLU A 140 17.55 -0.03 -11.38
C GLU A 140 16.14 0.51 -11.65
N MET A 141 15.11 -0.28 -11.34
CA MET A 141 13.71 0.07 -11.58
C MET A 141 13.39 0.35 -13.06
N SER A 142 14.07 -0.36 -13.98
CA SER A 142 13.96 -0.21 -15.45
C SER A 142 12.54 -0.30 -16.03
N VAL A 143 11.59 -0.88 -15.30
CA VAL A 143 10.18 -0.94 -15.65
C VAL A 143 9.32 -0.53 -14.45
N PRO A 144 8.10 0.02 -14.66
CA PRO A 144 7.22 0.29 -13.53
C PRO A 144 6.80 -1.01 -12.82
N PHE A 145 6.93 -1.06 -11.49
CA PHE A 145 6.62 -2.25 -10.68
C PHE A 145 5.19 -2.77 -10.87
N ALA A 146 4.24 -1.87 -11.15
CA ALA A 146 2.85 -2.22 -11.45
C ALA A 146 2.71 -3.17 -12.66
N TRP A 147 3.59 -3.08 -13.66
CA TRP A 147 3.59 -3.98 -14.81
C TRP A 147 4.06 -5.39 -14.45
N LEU A 148 5.01 -5.52 -13.53
CA LEU A 148 5.46 -6.82 -13.00
C LEU A 148 4.32 -7.50 -12.23
N LEU A 149 3.67 -6.78 -11.31
CA LEU A 149 2.52 -7.30 -10.57
C LEU A 149 1.34 -7.63 -11.49
N ARG A 150 1.12 -6.85 -12.54
CA ARG A 150 0.08 -7.16 -13.54
C ARG A 150 0.40 -8.46 -14.28
N ALA A 151 1.63 -8.62 -14.77
CA ALA A 151 2.03 -9.85 -15.47
C ALA A 151 1.90 -11.09 -14.56
N LEU A 152 2.28 -10.98 -13.28
CA LEU A 152 2.10 -12.05 -12.30
C LEU A 152 0.63 -12.36 -12.05
N ARG A 153 -0.24 -11.35 -11.94
CA ARG A 153 -1.68 -11.54 -11.76
C ARG A 153 -2.34 -12.18 -12.97
N GLU A 154 -1.91 -11.84 -14.17
CA GLU A 154 -2.39 -12.46 -15.42
C GLU A 154 -1.94 -13.93 -15.56
N ALA A 155 -0.91 -14.34 -14.83
CA ALA A 155 -0.42 -15.73 -14.79
C ALA A 155 -1.05 -16.61 -13.70
N LEU A 156 -1.91 -16.04 -12.86
CA LEU A 156 -2.54 -16.79 -11.77
C LEU A 156 -3.62 -17.75 -12.27
N PRO A 157 -3.87 -18.86 -11.55
CA PRO A 157 -5.07 -19.66 -11.73
C PRO A 157 -6.34 -18.81 -11.58
N PRO A 158 -7.44 -19.15 -12.28
CA PRO A 158 -8.69 -18.43 -12.15
C PRO A 158 -9.17 -18.43 -10.70
N ASN A 159 -9.81 -17.34 -10.28
CA ASN A 159 -10.36 -17.14 -8.94
C ASN A 159 -9.35 -17.18 -7.78
N THR A 160 -8.06 -16.98 -8.05
CA THR A 160 -7.02 -16.89 -7.01
C THR A 160 -6.40 -15.49 -7.01
N THR A 161 -6.20 -14.89 -5.84
CA THR A 161 -5.47 -13.62 -5.73
C THR A 161 -3.97 -13.88 -5.58
N LEU A 162 -3.14 -12.89 -5.94
CA LEU A 162 -1.68 -13.03 -5.79
C LEU A 162 -1.28 -13.25 -4.32
N THR A 163 -2.03 -12.68 -3.38
CA THR A 163 -1.82 -12.88 -1.94
C THR A 163 -2.14 -14.32 -1.54
N ASP A 164 -3.32 -14.83 -1.92
CA ASP A 164 -3.70 -16.21 -1.58
C ASP A 164 -2.75 -17.24 -2.18
N TYR A 165 -2.29 -16.98 -3.43
CA TYR A 165 -1.31 -17.83 -4.09
C TYR A 165 0.05 -17.76 -3.40
N ASN A 166 0.56 -16.56 -3.10
CA ASN A 166 1.82 -16.38 -2.38
C ASN A 166 1.82 -17.07 -1.02
N ASP A 167 0.70 -16.95 -0.30
CA ASP A 167 0.55 -17.54 1.01
C ASP A 167 0.51 -19.06 0.94
N GLN A 168 0.12 -19.67 -0.18
CA GLN A 168 0.00 -21.13 -0.34
C GLN A 168 1.12 -21.76 -1.16
N ALA A 169 1.89 -20.97 -1.90
CA ALA A 169 2.92 -21.44 -2.81
C ALA A 169 4.08 -22.12 -2.09
N ASP A 170 4.51 -23.24 -2.65
CA ASP A 170 5.82 -23.81 -2.40
C ASP A 170 6.85 -23.26 -3.42
N HIS A 171 8.10 -23.69 -3.30
CA HIS A 171 9.18 -23.24 -4.20
C HIS A 171 8.81 -23.46 -5.68
N ALA A 172 8.32 -24.67 -6.00
CA ALA A 172 7.94 -25.03 -7.35
C ALA A 172 6.78 -24.18 -7.88
N GLY A 173 5.78 -23.90 -7.05
CA GLY A 173 4.66 -23.02 -7.41
C GLY A 173 5.10 -21.57 -7.64
N ALA A 174 5.99 -21.04 -6.81
CA ALA A 174 6.50 -19.69 -6.97
C ALA A 174 7.31 -19.52 -8.27
N VAL A 175 8.25 -20.42 -8.53
CA VAL A 175 9.04 -20.45 -9.78
C VAL A 175 8.13 -20.65 -10.99
N GLY A 176 7.18 -21.59 -10.90
CA GLY A 176 6.20 -21.85 -11.97
C GLY A 176 5.32 -20.65 -12.31
N LEU A 177 4.97 -19.81 -11.33
CA LEU A 177 4.22 -18.58 -11.58
C LEU A 177 5.04 -17.57 -12.39
N PHE A 178 6.32 -17.36 -12.04
CA PHE A 178 7.21 -16.48 -12.80
C PHE A 178 7.40 -16.99 -14.23
N ASP A 179 7.62 -18.28 -14.40
CA ASP A 179 7.76 -18.90 -15.73
C ASP A 179 6.50 -18.73 -16.57
N THR A 180 5.32 -18.94 -15.97
CA THR A 180 4.03 -18.73 -16.65
C THR A 180 3.85 -17.27 -17.07
N ALA A 181 4.21 -16.31 -16.21
CA ALA A 181 4.17 -14.89 -16.55
C ALA A 181 5.12 -14.53 -17.71
N ILE A 182 6.34 -15.07 -17.71
CA ILE A 182 7.31 -14.91 -18.79
C ILE A 182 6.79 -15.52 -20.10
N GLN A 183 6.21 -16.72 -20.04
CA GLN A 183 5.61 -17.39 -21.20
C GLN A 183 4.42 -16.60 -21.76
N ASN A 184 3.56 -16.02 -20.93
CA ASN A 184 2.44 -15.21 -21.40
C ASN A 184 2.94 -13.94 -22.12
N LEU A 185 3.97 -13.27 -21.60
CA LEU A 185 4.54 -12.06 -22.20
C LEU A 185 5.29 -12.35 -23.51
N THR A 186 5.97 -13.49 -23.60
CA THR A 186 6.72 -13.90 -24.80
C THR A 186 5.84 -14.60 -25.84
N GLY A 187 4.82 -15.34 -25.40
CA GLY A 187 3.84 -16.04 -26.24
C GLY A 187 2.81 -15.10 -26.87
N ALA A 188 2.42 -14.01 -26.18
CA ALA A 188 1.56 -12.96 -26.74
C ALA A 188 2.18 -12.26 -27.97
N GLN A 189 3.50 -12.34 -28.17
CA GLN A 189 4.15 -11.83 -29.39
C GLN A 189 3.89 -12.69 -30.64
N ARG A 190 3.44 -13.95 -30.51
CA ARG A 190 3.31 -14.88 -31.65
C ARG A 190 1.94 -14.90 -32.33
N ARG A 191 0.97 -14.08 -31.95
CA ARG A 191 -0.33 -14.03 -32.66
C ARG A 191 -0.23 -13.06 -33.85
N PRO A 192 -0.09 -13.53 -35.11
CA PRO A 192 -0.14 -12.63 -36.26
C PRO A 192 -1.52 -11.95 -36.34
N PRO A 193 -1.61 -10.74 -36.92
CA PRO A 193 -2.90 -10.10 -37.16
C PRO A 193 -3.72 -10.98 -38.11
N THR A 194 -4.93 -11.32 -37.68
CA THR A 194 -5.94 -11.98 -38.51
C THR A 194 -6.14 -11.15 -39.78
N PRO A 195 -5.94 -11.70 -40.99
CA PRO A 195 -6.27 -10.96 -42.21
C PRO A 195 -7.79 -10.72 -42.22
N ILE A 196 -8.18 -9.45 -42.29
CA ILE A 196 -9.57 -9.05 -42.50
C ILE A 196 -9.96 -9.56 -43.89
N GLN A 197 -10.77 -10.62 -43.91
CA GLN A 197 -11.37 -11.14 -45.12
C GLN A 197 -12.46 -10.16 -45.56
N ALA A 198 -12.12 -9.25 -46.47
CA ALA A 198 -13.11 -8.50 -47.24
C ALA A 198 -13.81 -9.49 -48.17
N ALA A 199 -15.07 -9.78 -47.91
CA ALA A 199 -15.94 -10.48 -48.85
C ALA A 199 -16.82 -9.43 -49.54
N SER A 200 -16.61 -9.33 -50.85
CA SER A 200 -17.41 -8.59 -51.84
C SER A 200 -18.78 -9.22 -52.06
#